data_AF-A0ABD2VXL1-F1
#
_entry.id   AF-A0ABD2VXL1-F1
#
_cell.length_a   1.000
_cell.length_b   1.000
_cell.length_c   1.000
_cell.angle_alpha   90.00
_cell.angle_beta   90.00
_cell.angle_gamma   90.00
#
_symmetry.space_group_name_H-M   'P 1'
#
loop_
_entity.id
_entity.type
_entity.pdbx_description
1 polymer ?
#
loop_
_entity_poly.entity_id
_entity_poly.type
_entity_poly.pdbx_seq_one_letter_code
_entity_poly.pdbx_strand_id
1 'polypeptide(L)'
;MYQNIMKSKCDLERRVIENALSIAAMSPAEAGHKLMKEEGYLAISAGESLHLLRCRKVDLTLRKVNSCYDQLPVKMGNESLFLAPRSRILTTTGKEVICEGRLPVMYKLGQQWFRAMPGLIEGPATQILKPHTALTWQYVSPESLAVAGIYSERDTKKL
;
A
#
# COMPACT_ATOMS: atom_id res chain seq x y z
N MET A 1 -2.74 16.02 -25.92
CA MET A 1 -2.02 14.96 -25.18
C MET A 1 -2.20 15.06 -23.67
N TYR A 2 -1.84 16.18 -23.02
CA TYR A 2 -2.00 16.36 -21.57
C TYR A 2 -3.43 16.08 -21.05
N GLN A 3 -4.45 16.63 -21.72
CA GLN A 3 -5.85 16.40 -21.35
C GLN A 3 -6.26 14.92 -21.38
N ASN A 4 -5.75 14.14 -22.34
CA ASN A 4 -6.05 12.71 -22.42
C ASN A 4 -5.42 11.94 -21.25
N ILE A 5 -4.18 12.28 -20.88
CA ILE A 5 -3.50 11.69 -19.72
C ILE A 5 -4.26 12.00 -18.43
N MET A 6 -4.68 13.26 -18.27
CA MET A 6 -5.48 13.68 -17.10
C MET A 6 -6.81 12.94 -17.02
N LYS A 7 -7.50 12.76 -18.16
CA LYS A 7 -8.74 11.98 -18.22
C LYS A 7 -8.50 10.51 -17.84
N SER A 8 -7.50 9.87 -18.42
CA SER A 8 -7.16 8.47 -18.10
C SER A 8 -6.78 8.28 -16.63
N LYS A 9 -6.07 9.25 -16.04
CA LYS A 9 -5.76 9.23 -14.60
C LYS A 9 -7.04 9.31 -13.76
N CYS A 10 -7.94 10.24 -14.09
CA CYS A 10 -9.23 10.38 -13.41
C CYS A 10 -10.07 9.10 -13.50
N ASP A 11 -10.16 8.50 -14.70
CA ASP A 11 -10.90 7.26 -14.92
C ASP A 11 -10.32 6.09 -14.10
N LEU A 12 -9.00 6.01 -13.99
CA LEU A 12 -8.34 5.01 -13.15
C LEU A 12 -8.61 5.24 -11.66
N GLU A 13 -8.51 6.48 -11.19
CA GLU A 13 -8.80 6.83 -9.79
C GLU A 13 -10.26 6.53 -9.43
N ARG A 14 -11.21 6.82 -10.33
CA ARG A 14 -12.62 6.47 -10.14
C ARG A 14 -12.82 4.97 -9.97
N ARG A 15 -12.19 4.15 -10.82
CA ARG A 15 -12.23 2.67 -10.70
C ARG A 15 -11.60 2.19 -9.40
N VAL A 16 -10.55 2.83 -8.91
CA VAL A 16 -9.94 2.49 -7.62
C VAL A 16 -10.90 2.74 -6.47
N ILE A 17 -11.61 3.88 -6.49
CA ILE A 17 -12.62 4.25 -5.49
C ILE A 17 -13.79 3.27 -5.52
N GLU A 18 -14.38 3.01 -6.69
CA GLU A 18 -15.47 2.05 -6.87
C GLU A 18 -15.10 0.67 -6.32
N ASN A 19 -13.89 0.17 -6.65
CA ASN A 19 -13.40 -1.10 -6.12
C ASN A 19 -13.20 -1.09 -4.60
N ALA A 20 -12.79 0.03 -4.02
CA ALA A 20 -12.62 0.14 -2.58
C ALA A 20 -13.98 0.18 -1.85
N LEU A 21 -14.99 0.83 -2.42
CA LEU A 21 -16.36 0.81 -1.91
C LEU A 21 -16.96 -0.60 -1.94
N SER A 22 -16.72 -1.37 -3.01
CA SER A 22 -17.11 -2.79 -3.06
C SER A 22 -16.42 -3.62 -1.96
N ILE A 23 -15.16 -3.34 -1.64
CA ILE A 23 -14.44 -3.99 -0.53
C ILE A 23 -15.03 -3.58 0.82
N ALA A 24 -15.49 -2.34 0.98
CA ALA A 24 -16.01 -1.82 2.24
C ALA A 24 -17.21 -2.60 2.76
N ALA A 25 -18.00 -3.21 1.88
CA ALA A 25 -19.12 -4.07 2.25
C ALA A 25 -18.67 -5.35 3.00
N MET A 26 -17.48 -5.88 2.68
CA MET A 26 -16.96 -7.11 3.28
C MET A 26 -15.89 -6.84 4.35
N SER A 27 -15.08 -5.81 4.14
CA SER A 27 -13.97 -5.44 5.01
C SER A 27 -13.76 -3.92 5.02
N PRO A 28 -14.48 -3.19 5.90
CA PRO A 28 -14.29 -1.75 6.05
C PRO A 28 -12.84 -1.36 6.36
N ALA A 29 -12.16 -2.11 7.23
CA ALA A 29 -10.76 -1.87 7.57
C ALA A 29 -9.82 -1.92 6.35
N GLU A 30 -10.03 -2.87 5.44
CA GLU A 30 -9.22 -2.99 4.23
C GLU A 30 -9.56 -1.89 3.21
N ALA A 31 -10.84 -1.52 3.11
CA ALA A 31 -11.26 -0.39 2.29
C ALA A 31 -10.61 0.92 2.77
N GLY A 32 -10.54 1.15 4.09
CA GLY A 32 -9.86 2.30 4.68
C GLY A 32 -8.39 2.38 4.27
N HIS A 33 -7.66 1.26 4.39
CA HIS A 33 -6.28 1.17 3.94
C HIS A 33 -6.13 1.45 2.44
N LYS A 34 -7.02 0.90 1.60
CA LYS A 34 -6.96 1.06 0.14
C LYS A 34 -7.29 2.49 -0.33
N LEU A 35 -8.26 3.14 0.30
CA LEU A 35 -8.66 4.52 -0.01
C LEU A 35 -7.56 5.51 0.40
N MET A 36 -7.03 5.36 1.60
CA MET A 36 -6.04 6.29 2.14
C MET A 36 -4.62 6.01 1.67
N LYS A 37 -4.35 4.81 1.14
CA LYS A 37 -3.02 4.35 0.69
C LYS A 37 -1.96 4.39 1.80
N GLU A 38 -2.40 4.38 3.06
CA GLU A 38 -1.58 4.41 4.27
C GLU A 38 -2.13 3.41 5.31
N GLU A 39 -1.25 2.93 6.20
CA GLU A 39 -1.65 2.09 7.34
C GLU A 39 -2.28 2.95 8.47
N GLY A 40 -3.10 2.35 9.32
CA GLY A 40 -3.68 3.05 10.48
C GLY A 40 -4.90 3.92 10.16
N TYR A 41 -5.62 3.63 9.07
CA TYR A 41 -6.95 4.18 8.80
C TYR A 41 -8.00 3.10 8.90
N LEU A 42 -8.99 3.32 9.78
CA LEU A 42 -10.16 2.48 9.93
C LEU A 42 -11.31 3.08 9.11
N ALA A 43 -11.96 2.27 8.27
CA ALA A 43 -13.28 2.63 7.76
C ALA A 43 -14.36 1.96 8.59
N ILE A 44 -15.48 2.66 8.81
CA ILE A 44 -16.67 2.16 9.47
C ILE A 44 -17.88 2.49 8.61
N SER A 45 -18.63 1.46 8.22
CA SER A 45 -19.88 1.64 7.47
C SER A 45 -21.01 1.98 8.44
N ALA A 46 -21.75 3.06 8.14
CA ALA A 46 -22.93 3.49 8.89
C ALA A 46 -24.06 3.82 7.91
N GLY A 47 -24.99 2.88 7.76
CA GLY A 47 -26.00 2.94 6.69
C GLY A 47 -25.32 2.97 5.31
N GLU A 48 -25.67 3.96 4.50
CA GLU A 48 -25.08 4.19 3.17
C GLU A 48 -23.78 5.01 3.21
N SER A 49 -23.35 5.44 4.39
CA SER A 49 -22.14 6.25 4.57
C SER A 49 -20.94 5.41 5.02
N LEU A 50 -19.74 5.84 4.64
CA LEU A 50 -18.48 5.24 5.05
C LEU A 50 -17.64 6.29 5.78
N HIS A 51 -17.45 6.12 7.09
CA HIS A 51 -16.62 7.00 7.91
C HIS A 51 -15.18 6.53 7.91
N LEU A 52 -14.25 7.43 7.61
CA LEU A 52 -12.81 7.17 7.66
C LEU A 52 -12.20 7.83 8.90
N LEU A 53 -11.55 7.04 9.73
CA LEU A 53 -10.96 7.45 11.01
C LEU A 53 -9.46 7.13 11.01
N ARG A 54 -8.64 8.07 11.48
CA ARG A 54 -7.21 7.84 11.67
C ARG A 54 -6.94 7.25 13.05
N CYS A 55 -6.33 6.07 13.10
CA CYS A 55 -5.95 5.40 14.34
C CYS A 55 -4.70 6.05 14.95
N ARG A 56 -4.66 6.06 16.29
CA ARG A 56 -3.46 6.43 17.04
C ARG A 56 -2.44 5.29 16.97
N LYS A 57 -1.17 5.63 16.76
CA LYS A 57 -0.06 4.67 16.86
C LYS A 57 0.17 4.30 18.32
N VAL A 58 0.34 3.01 18.58
CA VAL A 58 0.59 2.44 19.91
C VAL A 58 1.73 1.44 19.83
N ASP A 59 2.51 1.34 20.91
CA ASP A 59 3.59 0.36 21.01
C ASP A 59 3.04 -1.01 21.41
N LEU A 60 3.49 -2.04 20.68
CA LEU A 60 3.00 -3.40 20.81
C LEU A 60 4.17 -4.35 21.03
N THR A 61 3.92 -5.41 21.80
CA THR A 61 4.88 -6.51 21.95
C THR A 61 4.30 -7.78 21.35
N LEU A 62 5.14 -8.59 20.70
CA LEU A 62 4.71 -9.86 20.13
C LEU A 62 4.34 -10.85 21.25
N ARG A 63 3.20 -11.50 21.10
CA ARG A 63 2.74 -12.52 22.05
C ARG A 63 3.11 -13.90 21.53
N LYS A 64 3.87 -14.65 22.32
CA LYS A 64 4.12 -16.07 22.03
C LYS A 64 2.84 -16.86 22.24
N VAL A 65 2.49 -17.68 21.24
CA VAL A 65 1.32 -18.56 21.23
C VAL A 65 1.71 -19.91 20.65
N ASN A 66 0.97 -20.95 21.05
CA ASN A 66 1.17 -22.31 20.55
C ASN A 66 0.32 -22.62 19.30
N SER A 67 -0.74 -21.84 19.07
CA SER A 67 -1.62 -21.93 17.89
C SER A 67 -1.28 -20.85 16.87
N CYS A 68 -1.63 -21.08 15.61
CA CYS A 68 -1.48 -20.12 14.52
C CYS A 68 -2.79 -19.36 14.30
N TYR A 69 -2.68 -18.08 13.92
CA TYR A 69 -3.81 -17.21 13.66
C TYR A 69 -3.62 -16.49 12.33
N ASP A 70 -4.70 -16.06 11.69
CA ASP A 70 -4.64 -15.16 10.51
C ASP A 70 -4.13 -13.76 10.92
N GLN A 71 -4.46 -13.31 12.13
CA GLN A 71 -4.00 -12.04 12.71
C GLN A 71 -2.81 -12.25 13.64
N LEU A 72 -1.92 -11.26 13.70
CA LEU A 72 -0.69 -11.37 14.48
C LEU A 72 -0.99 -11.21 15.98
N PRO A 73 -0.68 -12.22 16.83
CA PRO A 73 -0.91 -12.12 18.27
C PRO A 73 0.04 -11.11 18.93
N VAL A 74 -0.53 -10.12 19.62
CA VAL A 74 0.22 -9.04 20.26
C VAL A 74 -0.27 -8.77 21.68
N LYS A 75 0.52 -8.02 22.44
CA LYS A 75 0.12 -7.42 23.71
C LYS A 75 0.27 -5.91 23.66
N MET A 76 -0.74 -5.22 24.19
CA MET A 76 -0.74 -3.78 24.42
C MET A 76 -0.78 -3.58 25.94
N GLY A 77 0.40 -3.36 26.55
CA GLY A 77 0.54 -3.45 28.01
C GLY A 77 0.17 -4.85 28.52
N ASN A 78 -0.88 -4.95 29.33
CA ASN A 78 -1.37 -6.22 29.88
C ASN A 78 -2.49 -6.87 29.05
N GLU A 79 -3.03 -6.16 28.06
CA GLU A 79 -4.12 -6.67 27.22
C GLU A 79 -3.57 -7.54 26.08
N SER A 80 -4.19 -8.70 25.89
CA SER A 80 -3.87 -9.60 24.77
C SER A 80 -4.82 -9.32 23.61
N LEU A 81 -4.25 -8.91 22.48
CA LEU A 81 -4.99 -8.51 21.29
C LEU A 81 -4.39 -9.19 20.05
N PHE A 82 -4.99 -8.91 18.91
CA PHE A 82 -4.54 -9.36 17.60
C PHE A 82 -4.40 -8.14 16.67
N LEU A 83 -3.39 -8.18 15.81
CA LEU A 83 -3.12 -7.12 14.83
C LEU A 83 -3.46 -7.62 13.43
N ALA A 84 -4.35 -6.91 12.73
CA ALA A 84 -4.68 -7.23 11.35
C ALA A 84 -3.45 -7.02 10.42
N PRO A 85 -3.11 -7.99 9.56
CA PRO A 85 -1.85 -8.00 8.80
C PRO A 85 -1.70 -6.84 7.81
N ARG A 86 -2.81 -6.39 7.21
CA ARG A 86 -2.82 -5.36 6.15
C ARG A 86 -3.14 -3.97 6.69
N SER A 87 -4.28 -3.83 7.38
CA SER A 87 -4.73 -2.53 7.91
C SER A 87 -3.97 -2.06 9.16
N ARG A 88 -3.27 -2.98 9.86
CA ARG A 88 -2.61 -2.73 11.17
C ARG A 88 -3.56 -2.27 12.27
N ILE A 89 -4.83 -2.66 12.19
CA ILE A 89 -5.83 -2.33 13.20
C ILE A 89 -5.88 -3.46 14.24
N LEU A 90 -5.98 -3.07 15.51
CA LEU A 90 -6.10 -4.00 16.62
C LEU A 90 -7.52 -4.56 16.70
N THR A 91 -7.61 -5.87 16.94
CA THR A 91 -8.85 -6.60 17.18
C THR A 91 -8.71 -7.44 18.45
N THR A 92 -9.83 -7.65 19.14
CA THR A 92 -9.86 -8.51 20.33
C THR A 92 -9.89 -9.99 19.96
N THR A 93 -10.41 -10.31 18.78
CA THR A 93 -10.53 -11.68 18.26
C THR A 93 -9.54 -11.93 17.13
N GLY A 94 -8.96 -13.13 17.14
CA GLY A 94 -8.13 -13.67 16.08
C GLY A 94 -8.76 -14.95 15.55
N LYS A 95 -8.67 -15.17 14.24
CA LYS A 95 -9.12 -16.39 13.58
C LYS A 95 -8.00 -17.42 13.64
N GLU A 96 -8.21 -18.48 14.41
CA GLU A 96 -7.28 -19.60 14.51
C GLU A 96 -7.25 -20.38 13.19
N VAL A 97 -6.05 -20.79 12.79
CA VAL A 97 -5.80 -21.56 11.56
C VAL A 97 -4.82 -22.69 11.83
N ILE A 98 -4.83 -23.67 10.95
CA ILE A 98 -3.88 -24.79 11.00
C ILE A 98 -2.47 -24.25 10.74
N CYS A 99 -1.52 -24.61 11.61
CA CYS A 99 -0.10 -24.30 11.43
C CYS A 99 0.48 -25.16 10.29
N GLU A 100 0.33 -24.72 9.04
CA GLU A 100 0.80 -25.43 7.85
C GLU A 100 2.16 -24.89 7.39
N GLY A 101 3.12 -25.78 7.16
CA GLY A 101 4.47 -25.40 6.76
C GLY A 101 4.61 -25.03 5.28
N ARG A 102 3.75 -25.59 4.41
CA ARG A 102 3.77 -25.33 2.96
C ARG A 102 3.05 -24.04 2.57
N LEU A 103 1.96 -23.72 3.28
CA LEU A 103 1.13 -22.54 3.07
C LEU A 103 0.99 -21.77 4.38
N PRO A 104 2.10 -21.26 4.96
CA PRO A 104 2.03 -20.58 6.23
C PRO A 104 1.35 -19.21 6.08
N VAL A 105 0.69 -18.78 7.14
CA VAL A 105 0.30 -17.37 7.27
C VAL A 105 1.57 -16.53 7.35
N MET A 106 1.67 -15.49 6.52
CA MET A 106 2.85 -14.63 6.46
C MET A 106 2.53 -13.20 6.84
N TYR A 107 3.45 -12.58 7.56
CA TYR A 107 3.39 -11.19 8.00
C TYR A 107 4.61 -10.42 7.50
N LYS A 108 4.40 -9.18 7.10
CA LYS A 108 5.49 -8.24 6.85
C LYS A 108 5.70 -7.38 8.09
N LEU A 109 6.88 -7.43 8.70
CA LEU A 109 7.26 -6.56 9.82
C LEU A 109 8.46 -5.72 9.37
N GLY A 110 8.26 -4.40 9.24
CA GLY A 110 9.23 -3.53 8.59
C GLY A 110 9.47 -3.97 7.13
N GLN A 111 10.70 -4.38 6.83
CA GLN A 111 11.09 -4.85 5.50
C GLN A 111 11.17 -6.37 5.38
N GLN A 112 11.06 -7.10 6.49
CA GLN A 112 11.22 -8.56 6.53
C GLN A 112 9.87 -9.27 6.56
N TRP A 113 9.89 -10.49 6.03
CA TRP A 113 8.75 -11.40 6.04
C TRP A 113 8.95 -12.45 7.11
N PHE A 114 7.86 -12.76 7.82
CA PHE A 114 7.82 -13.77 8.86
C PHE A 114 6.68 -14.73 8.59
N ARG A 115 6.92 -16.02 8.75
CA ARG A 115 5.90 -17.07 8.75
C ARG A 115 5.42 -17.34 10.17
N ALA A 116 4.10 -17.44 10.32
CA ALA A 116 3.44 -17.86 11.55
C ALA A 116 3.52 -19.39 11.65
N MET A 117 4.37 -19.84 12.56
CA MET A 117 4.35 -21.19 13.10
C MET A 117 3.95 -21.04 14.59
N PRO A 118 4.03 -22.04 15.46
CA PRO A 118 4.06 -21.79 16.91
C PRO A 118 5.25 -20.87 17.27
N GLY A 119 5.09 -19.55 17.07
CA GLY A 119 6.14 -18.53 16.99
C GLY A 119 6.30 -17.86 15.61
N LEU A 120 7.07 -16.76 15.56
CA LEU A 120 7.45 -16.10 14.30
C LEU A 120 8.82 -16.60 13.86
N ILE A 121 8.91 -17.08 12.62
CA ILE A 121 10.16 -17.48 11.99
C ILE A 121 10.33 -16.63 10.74
N GLU A 122 11.55 -16.19 10.43
CA GLU A 122 11.81 -15.46 9.19
C GLU A 122 11.45 -16.32 7.96
N GLY A 123 10.84 -15.69 6.97
CA GLY A 123 10.35 -16.32 5.75
C GLY A 123 10.89 -15.62 4.50
N PRO A 124 10.80 -16.27 3.32
CA PRO A 124 11.24 -15.68 2.08
C PRO A 124 10.38 -14.47 1.69
N ALA A 125 10.96 -13.54 0.95
CA ALA A 125 10.21 -12.42 0.39
C ALA A 125 9.19 -12.89 -0.66
N THR A 126 8.01 -12.26 -0.68
CA THR A 126 6.95 -12.56 -1.65
C THR A 126 7.20 -11.88 -3.00
N GLN A 127 6.66 -12.48 -4.07
CA GLN A 127 6.71 -11.88 -5.39
C GLN A 127 5.82 -10.63 -5.46
N ILE A 128 6.39 -9.50 -5.87
CA ILE A 128 5.64 -8.28 -6.12
C ILE A 128 4.95 -8.40 -7.48
N LEU A 129 3.63 -8.42 -7.48
CA LEU A 129 2.84 -8.35 -8.71
C LEU A 129 3.01 -6.96 -9.35
N LYS A 130 3.40 -6.95 -10.62
CA LYS A 130 3.52 -5.72 -11.40
C LYS A 130 2.35 -5.63 -12.39
N PRO A 131 1.77 -4.43 -12.61
CA PRO A 131 0.86 -4.24 -13.71
C PRO A 131 1.52 -4.65 -15.03
N HIS A 132 0.75 -5.24 -15.94
CA HIS A 132 1.24 -5.61 -17.27
C HIS A 132 1.52 -4.39 -18.18
N THR A 133 1.21 -3.18 -17.72
CA THR A 133 1.41 -1.94 -18.47
C THR A 133 2.88 -1.51 -18.40
N ALA A 134 3.56 -1.46 -19.55
CA ALA A 134 4.89 -0.85 -19.67
C ALA A 134 4.75 0.63 -20.08
N LEU A 135 5.37 1.55 -19.34
CA LEU A 135 5.43 2.96 -19.71
C LEU A 135 6.54 3.17 -20.73
N THR A 136 6.19 3.40 -22.00
CA THR A 136 7.14 3.72 -23.08
C THR A 136 7.08 5.21 -23.38
N TRP A 137 7.57 6.05 -22.46
CA TRP A 137 7.77 7.46 -22.76
C TRP A 137 9.25 7.71 -22.98
N GLN A 138 9.60 8.23 -24.16
CA GLN A 138 10.94 8.67 -24.49
C GLN A 138 10.93 10.19 -24.58
N TYR A 139 11.82 10.83 -23.84
CA TYR A 139 12.07 12.26 -23.99
C TYR A 139 12.73 12.49 -25.35
N VAL A 140 12.07 13.25 -26.21
CA VAL A 140 12.68 13.76 -27.43
C VAL A 140 13.25 15.13 -27.09
N SER A 141 14.58 15.25 -27.08
CA SER A 141 15.19 16.56 -26.94
C SER A 141 14.90 17.38 -28.21
N PRO A 142 14.46 18.63 -28.10
CA PRO A 142 14.43 19.51 -29.26
C PRO A 142 15.89 19.77 -29.68
N GLU A 143 16.34 19.13 -30.76
CA GLU A 143 17.67 19.38 -31.31
C GLU A 143 17.77 20.84 -31.75
N SER A 144 18.79 21.55 -31.23
CA SER A 144 19.23 22.87 -31.68
C SER A 144 18.14 23.96 -31.68
N LEU A 145 17.77 24.45 -30.49
CA LEU A 145 16.92 25.64 -30.31
C LEU A 145 17.65 26.97 -30.60
N ALA A 146 18.98 26.95 -30.80
CA ALA A 146 19.83 28.13 -30.93
C ALA A 146 20.74 28.05 -32.17
N VAL A 147 20.16 27.91 -33.36
CA VAL A 147 20.93 27.91 -34.63
C VAL A 147 21.06 29.31 -35.22
N ALA A 148 20.19 30.24 -34.84
CA ALA A 148 20.18 31.60 -35.38
C ALA A 148 20.72 32.61 -34.35
N GLY A 149 22.06 32.73 -34.27
CA GLY A 149 22.67 33.91 -33.67
C GLY A 149 22.38 35.14 -34.53
N ILE A 150 21.95 36.25 -33.92
CA ILE A 150 21.65 37.52 -34.63
C ILE A 150 22.91 38.11 -35.29
N TYR A 151 24.09 37.79 -34.75
CA TYR A 151 25.38 38.25 -35.26
C TYR A 151 26.15 37.08 -35.87
N SER A 152 26.70 37.30 -37.06
CA SER A 152 27.70 36.40 -37.64
C SER A 152 29.08 36.64 -37.00
N GLU A 153 30.01 35.70 -37.10
CA GLU A 153 31.40 35.90 -36.64
C GLU A 153 32.11 37.11 -37.28
N ARG A 154 31.60 37.59 -38.42
CA ARG A 154 32.13 38.79 -39.08
C ARG A 154 31.64 40.07 -38.42
N ASP A 155 30.48 40.03 -37.77
CA ASP A 155 29.88 41.18 -37.09
C ASP A 155 30.51 41.37 -35.70
N THR A 156 30.93 40.29 -35.03
CA THR A 156 31.62 40.36 -33.73
C THR A 156 33.06 40.85 -33.82
N LYS A 157 33.73 40.75 -34.99
CA LYS A 157 35.08 41.29 -35.22
C LYS A 157 35.13 42.81 -35.47
N LYS A 158 33.98 43.47 -35.53
CA LYS A 158 33.85 44.93 -35.76
C LYS A 158 33.45 45.71 -34.50
N LEU A 159 33.25 45.03 -33.37
CA LEU A 159 33.16 45.59 -32.02
C LEU A 159 34.54 45.65 -31.40
#